data_AF-A0A454XX15-F1
#
_entry.id   AF-A0A454XX15-F1
#
_cell.length_a   1.000
_cell.length_b   1.000
_cell.length_c   1.000
_cell.angle_alpha   90.00
_cell.angle_beta   90.00
_cell.angle_gamma   90.00
#
_symmetry.space_group_name_H-M   'P 1'
#
loop_
_entity.id
_entity.type
_entity.pdbx_description
1 polymer ?
#
loop_
_entity_poly.entity_id
_entity_poly.type
_entity_poly.pdbx_seq_one_letter_code
_entity_poly.pdbx_strand_id
1 'polypeptide(L)'
;MATCNSVASAATEDNCPICFDTLATKRILILHPCMHRFHHTCIMFWFESRPTFEKSEFTCCLCRTVLKRPCDEKGELVMLTYPMEEKGDKIDVDRIRNTISLVKLWTVISGSLDKLKDDKKNAQIGNKVDEFIADIDEETVKLQERQKSTEIVFVRKTLSVSSKVRKLFAERRLRQRIIASAFEVVRTRGQKRALEQKRVDAEEAFEKEMEGVAVTARKEFRQLCAAALAAAAARNATAAGQARQRSRAVAKRSAQTNNEQQPKRSR
;
A
#
# COMPACT_ATOMS: atom_id res chain seq x y z
N MET A 1 -15.64 -15.81 29.86
CA MET A 1 -14.46 -14.93 29.82
C MET A 1 -13.25 -15.80 30.08
N ALA A 2 -12.41 -16.05 29.07
CA ALA A 2 -11.26 -16.94 29.19
C ALA A 2 -10.07 -16.16 29.75
N THR A 3 -9.74 -16.41 31.01
CA THR A 3 -8.52 -15.92 31.67
C THR A 3 -7.34 -16.76 31.19
N CYS A 4 -6.52 -16.20 30.30
CA CYS A 4 -5.23 -16.79 29.95
C CYS A 4 -4.24 -16.52 31.09
N ASN A 5 -3.96 -17.55 31.90
CA ASN A 5 -2.85 -17.54 32.85
C ASN A 5 -1.54 -17.44 32.06
N SER A 6 -0.98 -16.24 32.02
CA SER A 6 0.39 -15.96 31.60
C SER A 6 1.33 -16.50 32.68
N VAL A 7 1.94 -17.65 32.42
CA VAL A 7 3.06 -18.15 33.20
C VAL A 7 4.27 -17.28 32.83
N ALA A 8 4.71 -16.44 33.75
CA ALA A 8 5.89 -15.60 33.60
C ALA A 8 7.15 -16.48 33.59
N SER A 9 7.53 -16.95 32.40
CA SER A 9 8.80 -17.65 32.18
C SER A 9 9.92 -16.63 32.04
N ALA A 10 10.48 -16.22 33.18
CA ALA A 10 11.65 -15.36 33.25
C ALA A 10 12.92 -16.15 32.85
N ALA A 11 13.17 -16.32 31.54
CA ALA A 11 14.48 -16.49 30.91
C ALA A 11 14.31 -16.84 29.41
N THR A 12 15.03 -16.10 28.55
CA THR A 12 15.27 -16.28 27.10
C THR A 12 14.16 -15.88 26.09
N GLU A 13 13.35 -14.86 26.36
CA GLU A 13 12.36 -14.32 25.39
C GLU A 13 12.96 -13.54 24.19
N ASP A 14 14.28 -13.54 24.02
CA ASP A 14 14.96 -12.77 22.97
C ASP A 14 15.39 -13.59 21.75
N ASN A 15 14.88 -14.82 21.57
CA ASN A 15 15.14 -15.62 20.38
C ASN A 15 13.89 -15.80 19.52
N CYS A 16 14.05 -15.78 18.20
CA CYS A 16 12.97 -16.03 17.26
C CYS A 16 12.55 -17.50 17.33
N PRO A 17 11.27 -17.81 17.58
CA PRO A 17 10.82 -19.21 17.71
C PRO A 17 10.87 -20.03 16.40
N ILE A 18 11.15 -19.40 15.25
CA ILE A 18 11.16 -20.05 13.94
C ILE A 18 12.58 -20.45 13.53
N CYS A 19 13.55 -19.52 13.62
CA CYS A 19 14.96 -19.80 13.26
C CYS A 19 15.87 -20.05 14.46
N PHE A 20 15.38 -19.83 15.69
CA PHE A 20 16.12 -19.94 16.95
C PHE A 20 17.27 -18.94 17.16
N ASP A 21 17.49 -18.00 16.23
CA ASP A 21 18.45 -16.90 16.39
C ASP A 21 17.91 -15.78 17.28
N THR A 22 18.80 -14.92 17.79
CA THR A 22 18.39 -13.74 18.57
C THR A 22 17.52 -12.78 17.76
N LEU A 23 16.45 -12.28 18.36
CA LEU A 23 15.55 -11.29 17.78
C LEU A 23 16.27 -9.99 17.42
N ALA A 24 17.36 -9.66 18.12
CA ALA A 24 18.12 -8.42 17.91
C ALA A 24 18.86 -8.34 16.55
N THR A 25 19.05 -9.45 15.84
CA THR A 25 19.81 -9.47 14.56
C THR A 25 19.00 -9.01 13.36
N LYS A 26 17.66 -9.03 13.40
CA LYS A 26 16.80 -8.67 12.26
C LYS A 26 15.60 -7.84 12.72
N ARG A 27 14.79 -7.37 11.77
CA ARG A 27 13.54 -6.65 12.08
C ARG A 27 12.55 -7.56 12.79
N ILE A 28 11.86 -7.05 13.81
CA ILE A 28 10.94 -7.82 14.64
C ILE A 28 9.48 -7.48 14.32
N LEU A 29 8.64 -8.51 14.31
CA LEU A 29 7.20 -8.44 14.17
C LEU A 29 6.51 -9.01 15.41
N ILE A 30 5.49 -8.31 15.91
CA ILE A 30 4.69 -8.64 17.09
C ILE A 30 3.26 -8.97 16.64
N LEU A 31 2.77 -10.15 16.99
CA LEU A 31 1.45 -10.63 16.59
C LEU A 31 0.38 -10.29 17.65
N HIS A 32 -0.62 -9.46 17.33
CA HIS A 32 -1.76 -9.22 18.24
C HIS A 32 -2.94 -10.16 17.99
N PRO A 33 -3.64 -10.62 19.05
CA PRO A 33 -3.50 -10.18 20.45
C PRO A 33 -2.49 -10.97 21.30
N CYS A 34 -1.85 -12.01 20.77
CA CYS A 34 -1.05 -12.92 21.57
C CYS A 34 0.35 -12.41 21.96
N MET A 35 0.80 -11.28 21.41
CA MET A 35 2.06 -10.60 21.71
C MET A 35 3.34 -11.38 21.40
N HIS A 36 3.26 -12.52 20.71
CA HIS A 36 4.45 -13.27 20.31
C HIS A 36 5.30 -12.50 19.30
N ARG A 37 6.63 -12.53 19.49
CA ARG A 37 7.64 -11.82 18.69
C ARG A 37 8.35 -12.79 17.75
N PHE A 38 8.60 -12.35 16.51
CA PHE A 38 9.31 -13.11 15.48
C PHE A 38 10.20 -12.17 14.68
N HIS A 39 11.22 -12.68 13.99
CA HIS A 39 11.77 -11.92 12.88
C HIS A 39 10.71 -11.76 11.79
N HIS A 40 10.63 -10.58 11.20
CA HIS A 40 9.66 -10.24 10.16
C HIS A 40 9.66 -11.27 9.03
N THR A 41 10.84 -11.57 8.48
CA THR A 41 11.02 -12.53 7.38
C THR A 41 10.61 -13.95 7.76
N CYS A 42 10.97 -14.41 8.97
CA CYS A 42 10.64 -15.75 9.43
C CYS A 42 9.12 -15.99 9.54
N ILE A 43 8.39 -15.03 10.11
CA ILE A 43 6.94 -15.18 10.27
C ILE A 43 6.18 -14.98 8.95
N MET A 44 6.67 -14.13 8.04
CA MET A 44 6.12 -14.06 6.67
C MET A 44 6.25 -15.39 5.95
N PHE A 45 7.45 -15.99 5.96
CA PHE A 45 7.68 -17.29 5.35
C PHE A 45 6.76 -18.37 5.92
N TRP A 46 6.53 -18.36 7.24
CA TRP A 46 5.55 -19.25 7.88
C TRP A 46 4.13 -19.03 7.34
N PHE A 47 3.69 -17.78 7.19
CA PHE A 47 2.38 -17.48 6.63
C PHE A 47 2.26 -17.93 5.17
N GLU A 48 3.26 -17.63 4.35
CA GLU A 48 3.32 -17.99 2.92
C GLU A 48 3.35 -19.51 2.68
N SER A 49 3.96 -20.28 3.59
CA SER A 49 4.02 -21.74 3.50
C SER A 49 2.65 -22.43 3.58
N ARG A 50 1.61 -21.72 4.00
CA ARG A 50 0.27 -22.28 4.16
C ARG A 50 -0.53 -22.20 2.85
N PRO A 51 -1.17 -23.29 2.41
CA PRO A 51 -2.00 -23.28 1.20
C PRO A 51 -3.20 -22.34 1.29
N THR A 52 -3.58 -21.90 2.50
CA THR A 52 -4.67 -20.95 2.75
C THR A 52 -4.21 -19.50 2.89
N PHE A 53 -2.98 -19.16 2.49
CA PHE A 53 -2.46 -17.78 2.57
C PHE A 53 -3.42 -16.74 1.97
N GLU A 54 -4.16 -17.12 0.92
CA GLU A 54 -5.15 -16.26 0.25
C GLU A 54 -6.39 -15.91 1.12
N LYS A 55 -6.69 -16.70 2.16
CA LYS A 55 -7.93 -16.56 2.95
C LYS A 55 -7.83 -15.60 4.15
N SER A 56 -6.72 -14.86 4.28
CA SER A 56 -6.54 -13.79 5.29
C SER A 56 -6.57 -14.22 6.77
N GLU A 57 -6.67 -15.52 7.08
CA GLU A 57 -6.67 -16.03 8.45
C GLU A 57 -5.26 -16.45 8.87
N PHE A 58 -4.45 -15.45 9.21
CA PHE A 58 -3.13 -15.71 9.78
C PHE A 58 -3.28 -16.17 11.24
N THR A 59 -2.57 -17.23 11.62
CA THR A 59 -2.54 -17.68 13.01
C THR A 59 -1.10 -17.76 13.50
N CYS A 60 -0.85 -17.31 14.73
CA CYS A 60 0.44 -17.45 15.38
C CYS A 60 0.90 -18.93 15.41
N CYS A 61 2.14 -19.22 15.03
CA CYS A 61 2.67 -20.60 15.05
C CYS A 61 2.79 -21.18 16.47
N LEU A 62 2.96 -20.33 17.49
CA LEU A 62 3.11 -20.77 18.88
C LEU A 62 1.78 -21.11 19.55
N CYS A 63 0.82 -20.18 19.50
CA CYS A 63 -0.43 -20.28 20.27
C CYS A 63 -1.68 -20.46 19.39
N ARG A 64 -1.53 -20.51 18.06
CA ARG A 64 -2.61 -20.62 17.07
C ARG A 64 -3.67 -19.52 17.13
N THR A 65 -3.46 -18.47 17.93
CA THR A 65 -4.35 -17.31 18.01
C THR A 65 -4.44 -16.66 16.64
N VAL A 66 -5.67 -16.38 16.19
CA VAL A 66 -5.95 -15.65 14.95
C VAL A 66 -5.42 -14.23 15.10
N LEU A 67 -4.56 -13.85 14.16
CA LEU A 67 -3.96 -12.55 14.09
C LEU A 67 -5.00 -11.51 13.72
N LYS A 68 -5.11 -10.47 14.54
CA LYS A 68 -5.94 -9.29 14.24
C LYS A 68 -5.14 -8.19 13.58
N ARG A 69 -3.94 -7.93 14.11
CA ARG A 69 -2.99 -6.97 13.54
C ARG A 69 -1.56 -7.41 13.85
N PRO A 70 -0.64 -7.37 12.89
CA PRO A 70 0.79 -7.41 13.17
C PRO A 70 1.33 -6.00 13.42
N CYS A 71 2.26 -5.86 14.35
CA CYS A 71 2.92 -4.58 14.62
C CYS A 71 4.43 -4.75 14.64
N ASP A 72 5.17 -3.68 14.38
CA ASP A 72 6.61 -3.63 14.66
C ASP A 72 6.88 -3.31 16.14
N GLU A 73 8.15 -3.16 16.52
CA GLU A 73 8.54 -2.80 17.90
C GLU A 73 8.08 -1.41 18.33
N LYS A 74 7.79 -0.52 17.38
CA LYS A 74 7.25 0.82 17.63
C LYS A 74 5.72 0.80 17.78
N GLY A 75 5.09 -0.35 17.60
CA GLY A 75 3.63 -0.52 17.63
C GLY A 75 2.93 -0.09 16.34
N GLU A 76 3.68 0.19 15.27
CA GLU A 76 3.15 0.55 13.97
C GLU A 76 2.63 -0.69 13.24
N LEU A 77 1.53 -0.55 12.50
CA LEU A 77 0.95 -1.64 11.71
C LEU A 77 1.90 -2.04 10.57
N VAL A 78 2.18 -3.34 10.45
CA VAL A 78 2.94 -3.91 9.33
C VAL A 78 1.97 -4.61 8.37
N MET A 79 2.15 -4.49 7.05
CA MET A 79 1.31 -5.26 6.12
C MET A 79 1.92 -6.63 5.85
N LEU A 80 1.16 -7.71 6.09
CA LEU A 80 1.64 -9.10 5.90
C LEU A 80 1.65 -9.56 4.45
N THR A 81 0.69 -9.07 3.68
CA THR A 81 0.45 -9.51 2.31
C THR A 81 0.58 -8.33 1.39
N TYR A 82 1.52 -8.42 0.46
CA TYR A 82 1.43 -7.67 -0.77
C TYR A 82 0.92 -8.62 -1.86
N PRO A 83 -0.23 -8.34 -2.49
CA PRO A 83 -0.84 -9.24 -3.47
C PRO A 83 -0.04 -9.40 -4.80
N MET A 84 1.26 -9.08 -4.83
CA MET A 84 2.09 -9.00 -6.03
C MET A 84 3.43 -9.74 -5.91
N GLU A 85 3.48 -10.85 -5.18
CA GLU A 85 4.71 -11.67 -5.12
C GLU A 85 4.87 -12.60 -6.32
N GLU A 86 3.80 -12.80 -7.10
CA GLU A 86 3.89 -13.51 -8.36
C GLU A 86 4.71 -12.70 -9.37
N LYS A 87 5.87 -13.24 -9.75
CA LYS A 87 6.76 -12.63 -10.74
C LYS A 87 6.17 -12.75 -12.15
N GLY A 88 6.22 -11.67 -12.92
CA GLY A 88 5.99 -11.66 -14.37
C GLY A 88 4.52 -11.58 -14.82
N ASP A 89 4.22 -12.19 -15.98
CA ASP A 89 2.92 -12.06 -16.66
C ASP A 89 1.74 -12.76 -15.96
N LYS A 90 2.00 -13.45 -14.85
CA LYS A 90 0.97 -14.17 -14.09
C LYS A 90 0.17 -13.28 -13.14
N ILE A 91 0.55 -12.01 -12.99
CA ILE A 91 -0.19 -11.07 -12.16
C ILE A 91 -1.64 -10.97 -12.66
N ASP A 92 -2.56 -11.59 -11.91
CA ASP A 92 -3.99 -11.47 -12.14
C ASP A 92 -4.45 -10.06 -11.77
N VAL A 93 -4.43 -9.20 -12.78
CA VAL A 93 -4.86 -7.79 -12.70
C VAL A 93 -6.28 -7.68 -12.15
N ASP A 94 -7.18 -8.60 -12.50
CA ASP A 94 -8.58 -8.53 -12.09
C ASP A 94 -8.75 -8.93 -10.62
N ARG A 95 -7.95 -9.89 -10.13
CA ARG A 95 -7.88 -10.23 -8.70
C ARG A 95 -7.40 -9.07 -7.85
N ILE A 96 -6.32 -8.39 -8.27
CA ILE A 96 -5.78 -7.22 -7.56
C ILE A 96 -6.79 -6.06 -7.57
N ARG A 97 -7.42 -5.83 -8.73
CA ARG A 97 -8.40 -4.75 -8.92
C ARG A 97 -9.55 -4.81 -7.92
N ASN A 98 -10.05 -6.01 -7.64
CA ASN A 98 -11.25 -6.18 -6.81
C ASN A 98 -10.93 -6.18 -5.31
N THR A 99 -9.67 -6.36 -4.93
CA THR A 99 -9.27 -6.51 -3.53
C THR A 99 -8.77 -5.20 -2.90
N ILE A 100 -8.00 -4.39 -3.62
CA ILE A 100 -7.39 -3.17 -3.07
C ILE A 100 -7.35 -2.05 -4.13
N SER A 101 -7.59 -0.81 -3.70
CA SER A 101 -7.31 0.38 -4.51
C SER A 101 -5.82 0.43 -4.87
N LEU A 102 -5.47 0.27 -6.16
CA LEU A 102 -4.10 0.31 -6.66
C LEU A 102 -3.32 1.54 -6.18
N VAL A 103 -4.02 2.66 -6.07
CA VAL A 103 -3.51 3.93 -5.51
C VAL A 103 -3.05 3.77 -4.07
N LYS A 104 -3.94 3.26 -3.24
CA LYS A 104 -3.71 3.08 -1.82
C LYS A 104 -2.55 2.11 -1.63
N LEU A 105 -2.52 1.04 -2.43
CA LEU A 105 -1.42 0.07 -2.44
C LEU A 105 -0.08 0.73 -2.81
N TRP A 106 -0.02 1.47 -3.92
CA TRP A 106 1.19 2.16 -4.36
C TRP A 106 1.68 3.17 -3.31
N THR A 107 0.75 3.89 -2.68
CA THR A 107 1.05 4.88 -1.63
C THR A 107 1.63 4.21 -0.39
N VAL A 108 1.06 3.07 0.02
CA VAL A 108 1.57 2.29 1.15
C VAL A 108 2.96 1.74 0.83
N ILE A 109 3.17 1.15 -0.36
CA ILE A 109 4.48 0.66 -0.80
C ILE A 109 5.53 1.78 -0.79
N SER A 110 5.19 2.94 -1.35
CA SER A 110 6.09 4.09 -1.41
C SER A 110 6.45 4.59 -0.01
N GLY A 111 5.46 4.69 0.89
CA GLY A 111 5.69 5.05 2.28
C GLY A 111 6.59 4.04 3.01
N SER A 112 6.40 2.74 2.77
CA SER A 112 7.27 1.69 3.32
C SER A 112 8.69 1.76 2.78
N LEU A 113 8.88 2.06 1.48
CA LEU A 113 10.21 2.25 0.89
C LEU A 113 10.95 3.44 1.51
N ASP A 114 10.25 4.56 1.75
CA ASP A 114 10.85 5.72 2.41
C ASP A 114 11.25 5.38 3.86
N LYS A 115 10.39 4.64 4.59
CA LYS A 115 10.72 4.15 5.94
C LYS A 115 11.95 3.23 5.95
N LEU A 116 12.06 2.29 5.01
CA LEU A 116 13.22 1.40 4.93
C LEU A 116 14.52 2.15 4.63
N LYS A 117 14.47 3.20 3.80
CA LYS A 117 15.64 4.07 3.57
C LYS A 117 16.08 4.77 4.86
N ASP A 118 15.11 5.28 5.63
CA ASP A 118 15.38 5.89 6.92
C ASP A 118 15.95 4.87 7.92
N ASP A 119 15.35 3.67 8.00
CA ASP A 119 15.81 2.59 8.88
C ASP A 119 17.22 2.12 8.49
N LYS A 120 17.53 1.99 7.19
CA LYS A 120 18.89 1.66 6.70
C LYS A 120 19.90 2.70 7.15
N LYS A 121 19.58 3.99 6.97
CA LYS A 121 20.45 5.09 7.39
C LYS A 121 20.68 5.08 8.91
N ASN A 122 19.63 4.84 9.68
CA ASN A 122 19.73 4.74 11.15
C ASN A 122 20.55 3.52 11.58
N ALA A 123 20.42 2.38 10.89
CA ALA A 123 21.19 1.17 11.15
C ALA A 123 22.69 1.39 10.92
N GLN A 124 23.04 2.08 9.83
CA GLN A 124 24.42 2.47 9.52
C GLN A 124 25.02 3.41 10.57
N ILE A 125 24.27 4.44 11.00
CA ILE A 125 24.71 5.36 12.06
C ILE A 125 24.86 4.63 13.40
N GLY A 126 23.97 3.68 13.69
CA GLY A 126 23.97 2.90 14.92
C GLY A 126 24.94 1.72 14.95
N ASN A 127 25.81 1.56 13.94
CA ASN A 127 26.73 0.43 13.80
C ASN A 127 26.04 -0.93 14.00
N LYS A 128 24.87 -1.11 13.38
CA LYS A 128 24.18 -2.41 13.37
C LYS A 128 24.98 -3.43 12.55
N VAL A 129 24.80 -4.70 12.86
CA VAL A 129 25.45 -5.82 12.14
C VAL A 129 25.06 -5.82 10.66
N ASP A 130 25.98 -6.21 9.79
CA ASP A 130 25.78 -6.20 8.33
C ASP A 130 24.57 -7.04 7.89
N GLU A 131 24.27 -8.12 8.62
CA GLU A 131 23.07 -8.94 8.39
C GLU A 131 21.76 -8.15 8.52
N PHE A 132 21.70 -7.19 9.45
CA PHE A 132 20.53 -6.34 9.62
C PHE A 132 20.36 -5.39 8.43
N ILE A 133 21.46 -4.88 7.89
CA ILE A 133 21.46 -4.01 6.71
C ILE A 133 21.06 -4.82 5.47
N ALA A 134 21.56 -6.05 5.33
CA ALA A 134 21.20 -6.95 4.24
C ALA A 134 19.71 -7.30 4.24
N ASP A 135 19.08 -7.53 5.40
CA ASP A 135 17.63 -7.76 5.52
C ASP A 135 16.81 -6.56 5.02
N ILE A 136 17.26 -5.32 5.33
CA ILE A 136 16.61 -4.11 4.83
C ILE A 136 16.75 -3.98 3.32
N ASP A 137 17.92 -4.32 2.77
CA ASP A 137 18.16 -4.25 1.33
C ASP A 137 17.32 -5.27 0.56
N GLU A 138 17.23 -6.50 1.07
CA GLU A 138 16.37 -7.53 0.47
C GLU A 138 14.89 -7.10 0.45
N GLU A 139 14.37 -6.56 1.56
CA GLU A 139 13.00 -6.04 1.62
C GLU A 139 12.81 -4.85 0.69
N THR A 140 13.80 -3.96 0.59
CA THR A 140 13.76 -2.80 -0.31
C THR A 140 13.61 -3.24 -1.76
N VAL A 141 14.39 -4.25 -2.19
CA VAL A 141 14.28 -4.82 -3.55
C VAL A 141 12.90 -5.42 -3.78
N LYS A 142 12.36 -6.20 -2.83
CA LYS A 142 11.01 -6.77 -2.93
C LYS A 142 9.93 -5.69 -3.08
N LEU A 143 9.98 -4.63 -2.27
CA LEU A 143 9.02 -3.53 -2.35
C LEU A 143 9.15 -2.70 -3.63
N GLN A 144 10.36 -2.52 -4.17
CA GLN A 144 10.56 -1.87 -5.46
C GLN A 144 9.97 -2.70 -6.61
N GLU A 145 10.14 -4.03 -6.59
CA GLU A 145 9.54 -4.93 -7.57
C GLU A 145 8.01 -4.86 -7.50
N ARG A 146 7.42 -4.88 -6.30
CA ARG A 146 5.98 -4.69 -6.07
C ARG A 146 5.48 -3.32 -6.54
N GLN A 147 6.27 -2.25 -6.34
CA GLN A 147 5.94 -0.90 -6.82
C GLN A 147 5.83 -0.89 -8.36
N LYS A 148 6.84 -1.43 -9.05
CA LYS A 148 6.86 -1.55 -10.52
C LYS A 148 5.68 -2.38 -11.04
N SER A 149 5.39 -3.51 -10.39
CA SER A 149 4.22 -4.34 -10.72
C SER A 149 2.92 -3.55 -10.57
N THR A 150 2.77 -2.77 -9.49
CA THR A 150 1.59 -1.92 -9.27
C THR A 150 1.43 -0.88 -10.39
N GLU A 151 2.53 -0.27 -10.82
CA GLU A 151 2.56 0.71 -11.90
C GLU A 151 2.18 0.08 -13.25
N ILE A 152 2.68 -1.12 -13.57
CA ILE A 152 2.31 -1.84 -14.78
C ILE A 152 0.80 -2.11 -14.80
N VAL A 153 0.24 -2.59 -13.69
CA VAL A 153 -1.20 -2.85 -13.55
C VAL A 153 -2.00 -1.55 -13.76
N PHE A 154 -1.53 -0.45 -13.18
CA PHE A 154 -2.15 0.86 -13.31
C PHE A 154 -2.13 1.38 -14.77
N VAL A 155 -1.00 1.26 -15.46
CA VAL A 155 -0.86 1.65 -16.87
C VAL A 155 -1.75 0.79 -17.75
N ARG A 156 -1.72 -0.54 -17.59
CA ARG A 156 -2.60 -1.47 -18.34
C ARG A 156 -4.07 -1.11 -18.15
N LYS A 157 -4.50 -0.79 -16.93
CA LYS A 157 -5.87 -0.35 -16.62
C LYS A 157 -6.23 0.94 -17.35
N THR A 158 -5.35 1.94 -17.29
CA THR A 158 -5.54 3.25 -17.94
C THR A 158 -5.65 3.11 -19.46
N LEU A 159 -4.77 2.29 -20.06
CA LEU A 159 -4.81 1.99 -21.50
C LEU A 159 -6.08 1.23 -21.90
N SER A 160 -6.56 0.31 -21.07
CA SER A 160 -7.82 -0.41 -21.30
C SER A 160 -9.02 0.55 -21.29
N VAL A 161 -9.10 1.47 -20.33
CA VAL A 161 -10.14 2.50 -20.27
C VAL A 161 -10.06 3.42 -21.49
N SER A 162 -8.86 3.89 -21.86
CA SER A 162 -8.65 4.71 -23.06
C SER A 162 -9.05 3.98 -24.36
N SER A 163 -8.77 2.69 -24.47
CA SER A 163 -9.21 1.86 -25.59
C SER A 163 -10.73 1.76 -25.68
N LYS A 164 -11.42 1.54 -24.55
CA LYS A 164 -12.89 1.52 -24.48
C LYS A 164 -13.48 2.86 -24.92
N VAL A 165 -12.97 3.97 -24.40
CA VAL A 165 -13.40 5.33 -24.80
C VAL A 165 -13.22 5.54 -26.31
N ARG A 166 -12.09 5.14 -26.89
CA ARG A 166 -11.87 5.23 -28.35
C ARG A 166 -12.86 4.39 -29.16
N LYS A 167 -13.19 3.17 -28.72
CA LYS A 167 -14.20 2.32 -29.36
C LYS A 167 -15.58 2.98 -29.34
N LEU A 168 -15.99 3.50 -28.18
CA LEU A 168 -17.25 4.24 -28.03
C LEU A 168 -17.32 5.44 -28.99
N PHE A 169 -16.26 6.23 -29.09
CA PHE A 169 -16.21 7.33 -30.06
C PHE A 169 -16.30 6.86 -31.53
N ALA A 170 -15.67 5.74 -31.87
CA ALA A 170 -15.74 5.18 -33.22
C ALA A 170 -17.17 4.68 -33.54
N GLU A 171 -17.83 4.02 -32.60
CA GLU A 171 -19.22 3.57 -32.71
C GLU A 171 -20.18 4.76 -32.87
N ARG A 172 -19.99 5.85 -32.10
CA ARG A 172 -20.78 7.09 -32.26
C ARG A 172 -20.67 7.62 -33.69
N ARG A 173 -19.45 7.72 -34.22
CA ARG A 173 -19.22 8.21 -35.59
C ARG A 173 -19.87 7.31 -36.64
N LEU A 174 -19.87 5.99 -36.43
CA LEU A 174 -20.54 5.05 -37.32
C LEU A 174 -22.06 5.23 -37.29
N ARG A 175 -22.66 5.32 -36.09
CA ARG A 175 -24.10 5.56 -35.93
C ARG A 175 -24.53 6.87 -36.57
N GLN A 176 -23.76 7.95 -36.37
CA GLN A 176 -24.02 9.25 -37.01
C GLN A 176 -24.01 9.15 -38.54
N ARG A 177 -23.09 8.39 -39.14
CA ARG A 177 -23.07 8.16 -40.60
C ARG A 177 -24.26 7.35 -41.10
N ILE A 178 -24.65 6.28 -40.38
CA ILE A 178 -25.81 5.45 -40.74
C ILE A 178 -27.10 6.27 -40.68
N ILE A 179 -27.25 7.10 -39.64
CA ILE A 179 -28.41 7.97 -39.51
C ILE A 179 -28.42 9.00 -40.64
N ALA A 180 -27.28 9.64 -40.94
CA ALA A 180 -27.17 10.59 -42.03
C ALA A 180 -27.56 9.97 -43.40
N SER A 181 -27.09 8.75 -43.70
CA SER A 181 -27.47 8.07 -44.95
C SER A 181 -28.95 7.64 -44.95
N ALA A 182 -29.50 7.22 -43.81
CA ALA A 182 -30.93 6.91 -43.70
C ALA A 182 -31.80 8.13 -44.01
N PHE A 183 -31.38 9.33 -43.59
CA PHE A 183 -32.08 10.58 -43.89
C PHE A 183 -32.20 10.88 -45.38
N GLU A 184 -31.25 10.45 -46.21
CA GLU A 184 -31.29 10.63 -47.66
C GLU A 184 -32.35 9.75 -48.33
N VAL A 185 -32.60 8.55 -47.79
CA VAL A 185 -33.53 7.57 -48.36
C VAL A 185 -34.99 7.87 -47.98
N VAL A 186 -35.23 8.55 -46.86
CA VAL A 186 -36.56 8.75 -46.33
C VAL A 186 -37.33 9.89 -47.02
N ARG A 187 -38.47 9.53 -47.62
CA ARG A 187 -39.30 10.45 -48.41
C ARG A 187 -40.36 11.19 -47.60
N THR A 188 -40.94 10.56 -46.57
CA THR A 188 -42.08 11.15 -45.85
C THR A 188 -41.65 11.96 -44.63
N ARG A 189 -42.41 13.01 -44.32
CA ARG A 189 -42.17 13.87 -43.14
C ARG A 189 -42.29 13.10 -41.83
N GLY A 190 -43.22 12.14 -41.76
CA GLY A 190 -43.41 11.28 -40.59
C GLY A 190 -42.20 10.39 -40.29
N GLN A 191 -41.67 9.72 -41.32
CA GLN A 191 -40.48 8.89 -41.18
C GLN A 191 -39.22 9.72 -40.81
N LYS A 192 -39.07 10.94 -41.35
CA LYS A 192 -37.98 11.86 -40.97
C LYS A 192 -38.05 12.22 -39.48
N ARG A 193 -39.24 12.51 -38.95
CA ARG A 193 -39.43 12.78 -37.51
C ARG A 193 -39.10 11.56 -36.65
N ALA A 194 -39.51 10.36 -37.06
CA ALA A 194 -39.21 9.13 -36.33
C ALA A 194 -37.70 8.82 -36.31
N LEU A 195 -36.99 9.05 -37.43
CA LEU A 195 -35.53 8.91 -37.49
C LEU A 195 -34.81 9.96 -36.65
N GLU A 196 -35.29 11.21 -36.67
CA GLU A 196 -34.76 12.28 -35.83
C GLU A 196 -34.89 11.93 -34.35
N GLN A 197 -36.06 11.43 -33.92
CA GLN A 197 -36.24 10.99 -32.54
C GLN A 197 -35.27 9.86 -32.16
N LYS A 198 -35.12 8.84 -33.03
CA LYS A 198 -34.14 7.76 -32.80
C LYS A 198 -32.70 8.27 -32.72
N ARG A 199 -32.36 9.32 -33.47
CA ARG A 199 -31.05 9.98 -33.40
C ARG A 199 -30.85 10.61 -32.03
N VAL A 200 -31.82 11.40 -31.59
CA VAL A 200 -31.80 12.07 -30.28
C VAL A 200 -31.69 11.05 -29.16
N ASP A 201 -32.54 10.01 -29.16
CA ASP A 201 -32.51 8.96 -28.14
C ASP A 201 -31.16 8.22 -28.09
N ALA A 202 -30.56 7.95 -29.26
CA ALA A 202 -29.26 7.31 -29.36
C ALA A 202 -28.09 8.21 -28.90
N GLU A 203 -28.18 9.52 -29.17
CA GLU A 203 -27.21 10.51 -28.67
C GLU A 203 -27.29 10.65 -27.16
N GLU A 204 -28.51 10.72 -26.60
CA GLU A 204 -28.73 10.78 -25.14
C GLU A 204 -28.19 9.52 -24.44
N ALA A 205 -28.48 8.33 -24.99
CA ALA A 205 -27.96 7.08 -24.44
C ALA A 205 -26.43 7.02 -24.46
N PHE A 206 -25.80 7.49 -25.54
CA PHE A 206 -24.34 7.57 -25.64
C PHE A 206 -23.74 8.56 -24.65
N GLU A 207 -24.35 9.73 -24.48
CA GLU A 207 -23.91 10.73 -23.50
C GLU A 207 -23.99 10.20 -22.07
N LYS A 208 -25.07 9.47 -21.73
CA LYS A 208 -25.17 8.79 -20.43
C LYS A 208 -24.06 7.76 -20.21
N GLU A 209 -23.73 6.96 -21.23
CA GLU A 209 -22.65 5.98 -21.13
C GLU A 209 -21.27 6.65 -20.98
N MET A 210 -20.98 7.67 -21.79
CA MET A 210 -19.75 8.46 -21.70
C MET A 210 -19.61 9.17 -20.36
N GLU A 211 -20.68 9.78 -19.86
CA GLU A 211 -20.69 10.42 -18.55
C GLU A 211 -20.46 9.38 -17.44
N GLY A 212 -21.04 8.19 -17.54
CA GLY A 212 -20.78 7.08 -16.62
C GLY A 212 -19.30 6.69 -16.57
N VAL A 213 -18.65 6.56 -17.73
CA VAL A 213 -17.20 6.29 -17.83
C VAL A 213 -16.39 7.45 -17.27
N ALA A 214 -16.74 8.70 -17.60
CA ALA A 214 -16.04 9.90 -17.16
C ALA A 214 -16.18 10.14 -15.65
N VAL A 215 -17.35 9.90 -15.06
CA VAL A 215 -17.59 9.96 -13.61
C VAL A 215 -16.73 8.91 -12.91
N THR A 216 -16.70 7.68 -13.42
CA THR A 216 -15.88 6.60 -12.86
C THR A 216 -14.40 6.97 -12.90
N ALA A 217 -13.89 7.43 -14.05
CA ALA A 217 -12.51 7.88 -14.21
C ALA A 217 -12.16 9.06 -13.30
N ARG A 218 -13.03 10.08 -13.20
CA ARG A 218 -12.84 11.23 -12.29
C ARG A 218 -12.83 10.80 -10.83
N LYS A 219 -13.69 9.86 -10.43
CA LYS A 219 -13.71 9.32 -9.07
C LYS A 219 -12.40 8.61 -8.74
N GLU A 220 -11.92 7.74 -9.62
CA GLU A 220 -10.62 7.06 -9.49
C GLU A 220 -9.46 8.06 -9.44
N PHE A 221 -9.50 9.10 -10.28
CA PHE A 221 -8.50 10.18 -10.27
C PHE A 221 -8.51 11.02 -8.99
N ARG A 222 -9.67 11.38 -8.46
CA ARG A 222 -9.76 12.08 -7.17
C ARG A 222 -9.20 11.23 -6.03
N GLN A 223 -9.44 9.92 -6.06
CA GLN A 223 -8.85 8.99 -5.09
C GLN A 223 -7.32 8.94 -5.23
N LEU A 224 -6.78 8.95 -6.47
CA LEU A 224 -5.34 9.11 -6.76
C LEU A 224 -4.77 10.37 -6.10
N CYS A 225 -5.37 11.53 -6.36
CA CYS A 225 -4.90 12.79 -5.82
C CYS A 225 -4.99 12.84 -4.29
N ALA A 226 -6.10 12.38 -3.70
CA ALA A 226 -6.30 12.38 -2.26
C ALA A 226 -5.27 11.51 -1.53
N ALA A 227 -4.99 10.32 -2.06
CA ALA A 227 -3.97 9.44 -1.50
C ALA A 227 -2.56 10.05 -1.62
N ALA A 228 -2.22 10.65 -2.77
CA ALA A 228 -0.94 11.32 -2.96
C ALA A 228 -0.75 12.50 -1.99
N LEU A 229 -1.79 13.30 -1.77
CA LEU A 229 -1.78 14.39 -0.80
C LEU A 229 -1.63 13.86 0.63
N ALA A 230 -2.35 12.80 1.00
CA ALA A 230 -2.22 12.18 2.31
C ALA A 230 -0.81 11.63 2.55
N ALA A 231 -0.20 11.01 1.53
CA ALA A 231 1.18 10.53 1.56
C ALA A 231 2.18 11.68 1.77
N ALA A 232 2.01 12.79 1.04
CA ALA A 232 2.84 13.98 1.20
C ALA A 232 2.69 14.61 2.59
N ALA A 233 1.46 14.70 3.10
CA ALA A 233 1.19 15.19 4.44
C ALA A 233 1.85 14.31 5.51
N ALA A 234 1.78 12.99 5.36
CA ALA A 234 2.44 12.05 6.27
C ALA A 234 3.97 12.24 6.27
N ARG A 235 4.60 12.38 5.10
CA ARG A 235 6.05 12.67 4.99
C ARG A 235 6.43 13.97 5.71
N ASN A 236 5.65 15.03 5.51
CA ASN A 236 5.89 16.32 6.16
C ASN A 236 5.72 16.24 7.68
N ALA A 237 4.72 15.51 8.16
CA ALA A 237 4.50 15.30 9.59
C ALA A 237 5.66 14.53 10.23
N THR A 238 6.14 13.47 9.58
CA THR A 238 7.31 12.69 10.04
C THR A 238 8.56 13.55 10.09
N ALA A 239 8.84 14.32 9.03
CA ALA A 239 9.99 15.23 8.99
C ALA A 239 9.94 16.29 10.11
N ALA A 240 8.76 16.87 10.35
CA ALA A 240 8.56 17.83 11.44
C ALA A 240 8.75 17.19 12.82
N GLY A 241 8.27 15.95 13.00
CA GLY A 241 8.47 15.17 14.23
C GLY A 241 9.95 14.90 14.51
N GLN A 242 10.69 14.45 13.50
CA GLN A 242 12.13 14.20 13.59
C GLN A 242 12.91 15.50 13.89
N ALA A 243 12.55 16.61 13.26
CA ALA A 243 13.17 17.91 13.53
C ALA A 243 12.98 18.34 15.00
N ARG A 244 11.75 18.21 15.53
CA ARG A 244 11.44 18.52 16.95
C ARG A 244 12.21 17.62 17.92
N GLN A 245 12.33 16.33 17.62
CA GLN A 245 13.11 15.39 18.43
C GLN A 245 14.60 15.76 18.45
N ARG A 246 15.17 16.14 17.29
CA ARG A 246 16.56 16.62 17.21
C ARG A 246 16.77 17.90 18.01
N SER A 247 15.90 18.90 17.90
CA SER A 247 15.99 20.13 18.68
C SER A 247 15.93 19.86 20.19
N ARG A 248 15.06 18.94 20.64
CA ARG A 248 14.99 18.53 22.06
C ARG A 248 16.25 17.80 22.52
N ALA A 249 16.82 16.94 21.68
CA ALA A 249 18.07 16.24 22.00
C ALA A 249 19.25 17.20 22.13
N VAL A 250 19.35 18.19 21.23
CA VAL A 250 20.37 19.25 21.29
C VAL A 250 20.19 20.08 22.56
N ALA A 251 18.96 20.53 22.87
CA ALA A 251 18.69 21.30 24.08
C ALA A 251 19.03 20.53 25.37
N LYS A 252 18.73 19.22 25.44
CA LYS A 252 19.11 18.37 26.58
C LYS A 252 20.62 18.25 26.74
N ARG A 253 21.37 18.09 25.64
CA ARG A 253 22.85 18.04 25.68
C ARG A 253 23.44 19.36 26.16
N SER A 254 22.94 20.50 25.67
CA SER A 254 23.39 21.83 26.12
C SER A 254 23.09 22.09 27.59
N ALA A 255 21.96 21.60 28.11
CA ALA A 255 21.64 21.70 29.53
C ALA A 255 22.57 20.85 30.42
N GLN A 256 22.94 19.66 29.97
CA GLN A 256 23.89 18.80 30.68
C GLN A 256 25.30 19.40 30.71
N THR A 257 25.80 19.94 29.59
CA THR A 257 27.12 20.58 29.54
C THR A 257 27.21 21.81 30.43
N ASN A 258 26.12 22.57 30.58
CA ASN A 258 26.10 23.74 31.46
C ASN A 258 26.08 23.36 32.95
N ASN A 259 25.56 22.18 33.31
CA ASN A 259 25.50 21.74 34.70
C ASN A 259 26.85 21.19 35.20
N GLU A 260 27.66 20.62 34.30
CA GLU A 260 29.02 20.16 34.64
C GLU A 260 30.05 21.30 34.79
N GLN A 261 29.78 22.47 34.20
CA GLN A 261 30.68 23.63 34.28
C GLN A 261 30.44 24.54 35.49
N GLN A 262 29.49 24.25 36.39
CA GLN A 262 29.37 25.03 37.62
C GLN A 262 30.55 24.74 38.56
N PRO A 263 31.45 25.72 38.81
CA PRO A 263 32.59 25.52 39.70
C PRO A 263 32.07 25.22 41.10
N LYS A 264 32.49 24.08 41.65
CA LYS A 264 32.25 23.73 43.06
C LYS A 264 32.82 24.87 43.91
N ARG A 265 31.96 25.73 44.45
CA ARG A 265 32.37 26.75 45.42
C ARG A 265 32.86 26.03 46.67
N SER A 266 34.18 25.98 46.84
CA SER A 266 34.84 25.54 48.05
C SER A 266 34.37 26.44 49.19
N ARG A 267 33.75 25.85 50.20
CA ARG A 267 33.58 26.46 51.52
C ARG A 267 34.81 26.14 52.37
#